data_AF-A0A2D5PNV9-F1
#
_entry.id   AF-A0A2D5PNV9-F1
#
_cell.length_a   1.000
_cell.length_b   1.000
_cell.length_c   1.000
_cell.angle_alpha   90.00
_cell.angle_beta   90.00
_cell.angle_gamma   90.00
#
_symmetry.space_group_name_H-M   'P 1'
#
loop_
_entity.id
_entity.type
_entity.pdbx_description
1 polymer ?
#
loop_
_entity_poly.entity_id
_entity_poly.type
_entity_poly.pdbx_seq_one_letter_code
_entity_poly.pdbx_strand_id
1 'polypeptide(L)'
;MNKIPKIFLITILINIFFNKGLHALEILEVKIIDSYKVSRDFPGKLLPSEQSKLAFEIPGKIKLINVDVGDKVRKGDVLVSLDDREALAQLNQSKAKYDLAIQVLNRFKDLRTKGHISIQDLDNANSEELIAKSQYEFYKVKFEQTKLLAPFDGVIQDRYLDTGSVINGGIPILEILDSKNVKANISIPISYIDKIKIGESYNFEIGDISTQATLQRLAPMSLGGSNN
;
A
#
# COMPACT_ATOMS: atom_id res chain seq x y z
N MET A 1 36.76 79.30 -67.44
CA MET A 1 37.74 79.00 -66.39
C MET A 1 37.15 78.03 -65.38
N ASN A 2 37.47 76.75 -65.38
CA ASN A 2 37.55 75.82 -66.51
C ASN A 2 37.43 74.39 -65.97
N LYS A 3 36.40 73.68 -66.43
CA LYS A 3 36.41 72.31 -66.97
C LYS A 3 37.39 71.28 -66.35
N ILE A 4 36.81 70.18 -65.81
CA ILE A 4 37.04 68.73 -66.13
C ILE A 4 38.16 68.55 -67.19
N PRO A 5 39.11 67.56 -67.15
CA PRO A 5 38.71 66.14 -67.27
C PRO A 5 39.73 64.98 -67.03
N LYS A 6 39.26 63.76 -67.38
CA LYS A 6 39.95 62.51 -67.81
C LYS A 6 40.54 61.63 -66.70
N ILE A 7 40.04 60.43 -66.38
CA ILE A 7 39.81 59.19 -67.17
C ILE A 7 41.05 58.70 -67.92
N PHE A 8 41.69 57.66 -67.36
CA PHE A 8 42.37 56.54 -68.05
C PHE A 8 42.66 55.46 -66.98
N LEU A 9 41.83 54.41 -66.85
CA LEU A 9 41.99 53.09 -67.48
C LEU A 9 43.42 52.53 -67.36
N ILE A 10 43.64 51.58 -66.45
CA ILE A 10 44.50 50.40 -66.64
C ILE A 10 43.96 49.29 -65.72
N THR A 11 43.33 48.32 -66.36
CA THR A 11 43.07 46.98 -65.87
C THR A 11 44.39 46.20 -65.96
N ILE A 12 44.81 45.48 -64.91
CA ILE A 12 45.23 44.06 -64.97
C ILE A 12 45.94 43.63 -63.67
N LEU A 13 45.38 42.55 -63.12
CA LEU A 13 45.93 41.50 -62.27
C LEU A 13 47.11 41.84 -61.32
N ILE A 14 46.82 41.74 -60.02
CA ILE A 14 47.76 41.10 -59.10
C ILE A 14 46.97 40.07 -58.27
N ASN A 15 47.08 38.82 -58.71
CA ASN A 15 46.78 37.65 -57.89
C ASN A 15 47.98 37.49 -56.95
N ILE A 16 47.91 38.10 -55.77
CA ILE A 16 48.84 37.82 -54.68
C ILE A 16 48.02 37.28 -53.52
N PHE A 17 48.20 35.98 -53.32
CA PHE A 17 48.00 35.22 -52.10
C PHE A 17 47.93 36.11 -50.85
N PHE A 18 46.72 36.25 -50.30
CA PHE A 18 46.54 36.46 -48.86
C PHE A 18 45.78 35.28 -48.28
N ASN A 19 46.60 34.40 -47.71
CA ASN A 19 46.27 33.35 -46.78
C ASN A 19 45.44 33.89 -45.60
N LYS A 20 44.24 33.32 -45.40
CA LYS A 20 43.75 32.82 -44.11
C LYS A 20 42.35 32.25 -44.34
N GLY A 21 42.13 31.00 -43.94
CA GLY A 21 40.82 30.36 -43.99
C GLY A 21 39.76 31.27 -43.37
N LEU A 22 38.73 31.62 -44.14
CA LEU A 22 37.54 32.24 -43.59
C LEU A 22 36.84 31.19 -42.73
N HIS A 23 37.22 31.16 -41.46
CA HIS A 23 36.37 30.55 -40.45
C HIS A 23 35.20 31.51 -40.28
N ALA A 24 34.03 31.12 -40.80
CA ALA A 24 32.78 31.81 -40.49
C ALA A 24 32.59 31.75 -38.97
N LEU A 25 32.64 32.90 -38.32
CA LEU A 25 32.40 33.01 -36.88
C LEU A 25 30.89 33.13 -36.69
N GLU A 26 30.25 32.07 -36.20
CA GLU A 26 28.87 32.14 -35.76
C GLU A 26 28.85 32.91 -34.43
N ILE A 27 28.48 34.19 -34.50
CA ILE A 27 28.38 35.04 -33.32
C ILE A 27 27.03 34.74 -32.65
N LEU A 28 27.07 33.95 -31.59
CA LEU A 28 25.92 33.72 -30.73
C LEU A 28 25.75 34.91 -29.79
N GLU A 29 24.69 35.70 -29.97
CA GLU A 29 24.32 36.76 -29.03
C GLU A 29 23.85 36.13 -27.72
N VAL A 30 24.62 36.31 -26.64
CA VAL A 30 24.25 35.85 -25.31
C VAL A 30 23.23 36.84 -24.74
N LYS A 31 21.95 36.46 -24.77
CA LYS A 31 20.89 37.19 -24.06
C LYS A 31 20.86 36.74 -22.60
N ILE A 32 21.12 37.67 -21.70
CA ILE A 32 20.93 37.46 -20.27
C ILE A 32 19.41 37.35 -20.04
N ILE A 33 18.99 36.22 -19.50
CA ILE A 33 17.62 35.99 -19.04
C ILE A 33 17.60 36.13 -17.51
N ASP A 34 16.56 36.77 -16.99
CA ASP A 34 16.44 37.06 -15.55
C ASP A 34 16.25 35.79 -14.70
N SER A 35 15.76 34.70 -15.30
CA SER A 35 15.65 33.40 -14.64
C SER A 35 15.58 32.25 -15.65
N TYR A 36 16.04 31.06 -15.23
CA TYR A 36 15.84 29.81 -15.95
C TYR A 36 15.36 28.73 -14.97
N LYS A 37 14.38 27.92 -15.37
CA LYS A 37 13.89 26.79 -14.56
C LYS A 37 14.75 25.57 -14.86
N VAL A 38 15.38 25.02 -13.83
CA VAL A 38 16.09 23.73 -13.90
C VAL A 38 15.15 22.64 -13.45
N SER A 39 14.68 21.80 -14.38
CA SER A 39 14.03 20.54 -14.02
C SER A 39 15.08 19.44 -13.84
N ARG A 40 14.79 18.52 -12.91
CA ARG A 40 15.57 17.32 -12.67
C ARG A 40 14.61 16.19 -12.44
N ASP A 41 14.81 15.11 -13.17
CA ASP A 41 13.99 13.92 -13.08
C ASP A 41 14.74 12.88 -12.27
N PHE A 42 14.05 12.27 -11.31
CA PHE A 42 14.60 11.25 -10.44
C PHE A 42 13.85 9.95 -10.69
N PRO A 43 14.56 8.83 -10.94
CA PRO A 43 13.90 7.55 -11.12
C PRO A 43 13.21 7.13 -9.83
N GLY A 44 12.01 6.57 -9.96
CA GLY A 44 11.24 6.04 -8.86
C GLY A 44 10.62 4.68 -9.18
N LYS A 45 10.19 3.98 -8.13
CA LYS A 45 9.42 2.74 -8.24
C LYS A 45 8.02 2.95 -7.71
N LEU A 46 7.02 2.50 -8.46
CA LEU A 46 5.64 2.43 -7.98
C LEU A 46 5.47 1.19 -7.12
N LEU A 47 4.93 1.38 -5.94
CA LEU A 47 4.60 0.34 -4.98
C LEU A 47 3.13 0.48 -4.59
N PRO A 48 2.44 -0.63 -4.29
CA PRO A 48 1.10 -0.58 -3.71
C PRO A 48 1.16 0.12 -2.35
N SER A 49 0.10 0.84 -1.99
CA SER A 49 0.08 1.55 -0.70
C SER A 49 0.08 0.61 0.49
N GLU A 50 -0.57 -0.54 0.33
CA GLU A 50 -0.61 -1.65 1.29
C GLU A 50 -0.40 -2.98 0.53
N GLN A 51 0.36 -3.88 1.15
CA GLN A 51 0.64 -5.23 0.66
C GLN A 51 0.67 -6.16 1.86
N SER A 52 -0.07 -7.26 1.81
CA SER A 52 -0.16 -8.18 2.93
C SER A 52 -0.15 -9.64 2.46
N LYS A 53 0.65 -10.45 3.15
CA LYS A 53 0.64 -11.91 3.02
C LYS A 53 -0.30 -12.48 4.07
N LEU A 54 -1.40 -13.05 3.61
CA LEU A 54 -2.47 -13.54 4.45
C LEU A 54 -2.23 -14.99 4.83
N ALA A 55 -2.39 -15.29 6.11
CA ALA A 55 -2.21 -16.62 6.70
C ALA A 55 -3.24 -16.83 7.81
N PHE A 56 -3.56 -18.09 8.10
CA PHE A 56 -4.30 -18.42 9.31
C PHE A 56 -3.39 -18.38 10.54
N GLU A 57 -3.96 -17.97 11.67
CA GLU A 57 -3.29 -18.03 12.98
C GLU A 57 -3.37 -19.43 13.61
N ILE A 58 -4.33 -20.24 13.17
CA ILE A 58 -4.59 -21.59 13.69
C ILE A 58 -4.21 -22.67 12.67
N PRO A 59 -3.79 -23.86 13.13
CA PRO A 59 -3.59 -25.00 12.24
C PRO A 59 -4.94 -25.53 11.73
N GLY A 60 -4.95 -26.09 10.52
CA GLY A 60 -6.14 -26.71 9.96
C GLY A 60 -5.97 -27.18 8.52
N LYS A 61 -7.03 -27.79 7.99
CA LYS A 61 -7.11 -28.19 6.58
C LYS A 61 -7.88 -27.14 5.79
N ILE A 62 -7.33 -26.68 4.68
CA ILE A 62 -8.03 -25.76 3.77
C ILE A 62 -9.20 -26.51 3.13
N LYS A 63 -10.42 -26.04 3.42
CA LYS A 63 -11.67 -26.59 2.86
C LYS A 63 -11.96 -25.97 1.49
N LEU A 64 -11.85 -24.66 1.39
CA LEU A 64 -12.19 -23.91 0.17
C LEU A 64 -11.37 -22.62 0.06
N ILE A 65 -10.99 -22.29 -1.16
CA ILE A 65 -10.41 -20.99 -1.56
C ILE A 65 -11.42 -20.38 -2.54
N ASN A 66 -11.94 -19.19 -2.22
CA ASN A 66 -13.03 -18.54 -2.97
C ASN A 66 -12.53 -17.58 -4.06
N VAL A 67 -11.22 -17.38 -4.17
CA VAL A 67 -10.60 -16.35 -5.01
C VAL A 67 -9.38 -16.90 -5.73
N ASP A 68 -9.04 -16.31 -6.86
CA ASP A 68 -7.84 -16.62 -7.62
C ASP A 68 -7.01 -15.36 -7.94
N VAL A 69 -5.81 -15.57 -8.48
CA VAL A 69 -4.90 -14.48 -8.87
C VAL A 69 -5.58 -13.55 -9.88
N GLY A 70 -5.54 -12.25 -9.59
CA GLY A 70 -6.19 -11.21 -10.39
C GLY A 70 -7.61 -10.82 -9.91
N ASP A 71 -8.21 -11.58 -8.99
CA ASP A 71 -9.54 -11.25 -8.47
C ASP A 71 -9.52 -9.99 -7.60
N LYS A 72 -10.58 -9.19 -7.74
CA LYS A 72 -10.85 -8.02 -6.88
C LYS A 72 -11.66 -8.44 -5.66
N VAL A 73 -11.22 -8.03 -4.49
CA VAL A 73 -11.87 -8.34 -3.21
C VAL A 73 -12.09 -7.08 -2.40
N ARG A 74 -13.12 -7.10 -1.55
CA ARG A 74 -13.44 -6.03 -0.61
C ARG A 74 -13.07 -6.42 0.80
N LYS A 75 -12.81 -5.43 1.65
CA LYS A 75 -12.57 -5.65 3.08
C LYS A 75 -13.70 -6.47 3.69
N GLY A 76 -13.34 -7.55 4.39
CA GLY A 76 -14.27 -8.46 5.05
C GLY A 76 -14.76 -9.63 4.19
N ASP A 77 -14.42 -9.69 2.90
CA ASP A 77 -14.73 -10.84 2.07
C ASP A 77 -14.02 -12.10 2.58
N VAL A 78 -14.72 -13.24 2.59
CA VAL A 78 -14.14 -14.53 2.97
C VAL A 78 -13.34 -15.07 1.79
N LEU A 79 -12.01 -15.07 1.93
CA LEU A 79 -11.09 -15.50 0.89
C LEU A 79 -10.82 -17.00 0.95
N VAL A 80 -10.59 -17.51 2.15
CA VAL A 80 -10.24 -18.92 2.41
C VAL A 80 -10.99 -19.40 3.64
N SER A 81 -11.44 -20.65 3.62
CA SER A 81 -12.05 -21.32 4.78
C SER A 81 -11.29 -22.59 5.12
N LEU A 82 -11.03 -22.80 6.41
CA LEU A 82 -10.60 -24.08 6.95
C LEU A 82 -11.79 -25.04 7.13
N ASP A 83 -11.48 -26.31 7.39
CA ASP A 83 -12.46 -27.28 7.89
C ASP A 83 -12.92 -26.85 9.28
N ASP A 84 -14.18 -26.43 9.36
CA ASP A 84 -14.78 -25.75 10.50
C ASP A 84 -15.65 -26.67 11.35
N ARG A 85 -15.76 -27.96 11.02
CA ARG A 85 -16.70 -28.90 11.67
C ARG A 85 -16.48 -29.00 13.17
N GLU A 86 -15.23 -29.11 13.61
CA GLU A 86 -14.90 -29.20 15.04
C GLU A 86 -15.17 -27.88 15.76
N ALA A 87 -14.69 -26.76 15.20
CA ALA A 87 -14.89 -25.43 15.78
C ALA A 87 -16.38 -25.07 15.89
N LEU A 88 -17.17 -25.39 14.85
CA LEU A 88 -18.62 -25.19 14.83
C LEU A 88 -19.34 -26.06 15.87
N ALA A 89 -18.94 -27.32 16.02
CA ALA A 89 -19.52 -28.20 17.03
C ALA A 89 -19.26 -27.69 18.46
N GLN A 90 -18.04 -27.23 18.74
CA GLN A 90 -17.66 -26.65 20.03
C GLN A 90 -18.40 -25.33 20.30
N LEU A 91 -18.52 -24.46 19.29
CA LEU A 91 -19.31 -23.24 19.36
C LEU A 91 -20.79 -23.52 19.66
N ASN A 92 -21.39 -24.49 18.98
CA ASN A 92 -22.79 -24.85 19.21
C ASN A 92 -23.00 -25.43 20.63
N GLN A 93 -22.07 -26.25 21.12
CA GLN A 93 -22.12 -26.80 22.47
C GLN A 93 -22.01 -25.70 23.53
N SER A 94 -21.06 -24.77 23.39
CA SER A 94 -20.88 -23.69 24.36
C SER A 94 -22.03 -22.69 24.31
N LYS A 95 -22.58 -22.42 23.12
CA LYS A 95 -23.78 -21.61 22.96
C LYS A 95 -24.97 -22.21 23.73
N ALA A 96 -25.21 -23.52 23.61
CA ALA A 96 -26.29 -24.18 24.32
C ALA A 96 -26.14 -24.08 25.85
N LYS A 97 -24.90 -24.22 26.37
CA LYS A 97 -24.60 -24.01 27.79
C LYS A 97 -24.84 -22.56 28.21
N TYR A 98 -24.44 -21.61 27.38
CA TYR A 98 -24.66 -20.18 27.64
C TYR A 98 -26.15 -19.84 27.68
N ASP A 99 -26.92 -20.27 26.67
CA ASP A 99 -28.37 -20.06 26.60
C ASP A 99 -29.07 -20.64 27.84
N LEU A 100 -28.66 -21.83 28.31
CA LEU A 100 -29.17 -22.44 29.54
C LEU A 100 -28.86 -21.59 30.77
N ALA A 101 -27.62 -21.13 30.93
CA ALA A 101 -27.21 -20.32 32.07
C ALA A 101 -27.98 -18.99 32.13
N ILE A 102 -28.24 -18.35 30.98
CA ILE A 102 -29.11 -17.17 30.87
C ILE A 102 -30.52 -17.47 31.39
N GLN A 103 -31.13 -18.58 30.96
CA GLN A 103 -32.48 -18.97 31.39
C GLN A 103 -32.54 -19.21 32.90
N VAL A 104 -31.53 -19.88 33.47
CA VAL A 104 -31.42 -20.13 34.90
C VAL A 104 -31.29 -18.81 35.67
N LEU A 105 -30.40 -17.93 35.24
CA LEU A 105 -30.19 -16.61 35.86
C LEU A 105 -31.47 -15.77 35.83
N ASN A 106 -32.17 -15.72 34.70
CA ASN A 106 -33.43 -14.99 34.58
C ASN A 106 -34.49 -15.54 35.54
N ARG A 107 -34.62 -16.86 35.62
CA ARG A 107 -35.52 -17.50 36.60
C ARG A 107 -35.14 -17.17 38.04
N PHE A 108 -33.86 -17.12 38.36
CA PHE A 108 -33.38 -16.82 39.71
C PHE A 108 -33.61 -15.34 40.05
N LYS A 109 -33.42 -14.42 39.11
CA LYS A 109 -33.82 -13.01 39.27
C LYS A 109 -35.30 -12.89 39.61
N ASP A 110 -36.17 -13.57 38.86
CA ASP A 110 -37.61 -13.56 39.13
C ASP A 110 -37.95 -14.13 40.51
N LEU A 111 -37.35 -15.26 40.91
CA LEU A 111 -37.57 -15.87 42.23
C LEU A 111 -37.04 -14.98 43.36
N ARG A 112 -35.93 -14.27 43.15
CA ARG A 112 -35.38 -13.32 44.13
C ARG A 112 -36.31 -12.15 44.36
N THR A 113 -36.92 -11.59 43.30
CA THR A 113 -37.90 -10.50 43.44
C THR A 113 -39.13 -10.93 44.25
N LYS A 114 -39.46 -12.22 44.22
CA LYS A 114 -40.54 -12.85 45.00
C LYS A 114 -40.11 -13.33 46.40
N GLY A 115 -38.84 -13.16 46.78
CA GLY A 115 -38.32 -13.56 48.10
C GLY A 115 -38.11 -15.08 48.27
N HIS A 116 -38.03 -15.85 47.18
CA HIS A 116 -37.98 -17.32 47.23
C HIS A 116 -36.57 -17.93 47.22
N ILE A 117 -35.51 -17.13 46.99
CA ILE A 117 -34.11 -17.62 46.98
C ILE A 117 -33.16 -16.66 47.70
N SER A 118 -31.99 -17.16 48.08
CA SER A 118 -30.96 -16.36 48.75
C SER A 118 -30.18 -15.47 47.76
N ILE A 119 -29.41 -14.52 48.29
CA ILE A 119 -28.47 -13.71 47.49
C ILE A 119 -27.37 -14.60 46.91
N GLN A 120 -26.86 -15.53 47.72
CA GLN A 120 -25.82 -16.48 47.31
C GLN A 120 -26.25 -17.31 46.10
N ASP A 121 -27.51 -17.77 46.05
CA ASP A 121 -28.02 -18.53 44.92
C ASP A 121 -28.04 -17.70 43.62
N LEU A 122 -28.45 -16.44 43.73
CA LEU A 122 -28.45 -15.51 42.60
C LEU A 122 -27.01 -15.20 42.14
N ASP A 123 -26.09 -14.99 43.07
CA ASP A 123 -24.67 -14.71 42.78
C ASP A 123 -23.99 -15.92 42.12
N ASN A 124 -24.31 -17.14 42.57
CA ASN A 124 -23.86 -18.38 41.95
C ASN A 124 -24.38 -18.49 40.51
N ALA A 125 -25.67 -18.25 40.27
CA ALA A 125 -26.26 -18.29 38.93
C ALA A 125 -25.66 -17.21 38.00
N ASN A 126 -25.36 -16.03 38.54
CA ASN A 126 -24.70 -14.96 37.80
C ASN A 126 -23.26 -15.34 37.43
N SER A 127 -22.54 -15.97 38.34
CA SER A 127 -21.17 -16.47 38.09
C SER A 127 -21.16 -17.56 37.01
N GLU A 128 -22.13 -18.48 37.03
CA GLU A 128 -22.26 -19.53 36.02
C GLU A 128 -22.57 -18.96 34.62
N GLU A 129 -23.46 -17.95 34.53
CA GLU A 129 -23.72 -17.25 33.26
C GLU A 129 -22.45 -16.61 32.71
N LEU A 130 -21.65 -15.97 33.57
CA LEU A 130 -20.41 -15.33 33.16
C LEU A 130 -19.38 -16.35 32.64
N ILE A 131 -19.23 -17.48 33.33
CA ILE A 131 -18.34 -18.57 32.89
C ILE A 131 -18.79 -19.12 31.53
N ALA A 132 -20.09 -19.42 31.40
CA ALA A 132 -20.65 -19.95 30.16
C ALA A 132 -20.53 -18.95 28.99
N LYS A 133 -20.72 -17.66 29.26
CA LYS A 133 -20.51 -16.57 28.29
C LYS A 133 -19.07 -16.52 27.81
N SER A 134 -18.11 -16.53 28.73
CA SER A 134 -16.68 -16.53 28.38
C SER A 134 -16.31 -17.74 27.53
N GLN A 135 -16.86 -18.92 27.83
CA GLN A 135 -16.62 -20.12 27.03
C GLN A 135 -17.25 -20.02 25.63
N TYR A 136 -18.44 -19.43 25.52
CA TYR A 136 -19.09 -19.19 24.23
C TYR A 136 -18.27 -18.22 23.36
N GLU A 137 -17.86 -17.07 23.90
CA GLU A 137 -17.05 -16.09 23.17
C GLU A 137 -15.68 -16.67 22.75
N PHE A 138 -15.05 -17.50 23.59
CA PHE A 138 -13.81 -18.20 23.23
C PHE A 138 -13.98 -19.08 21.99
N TYR A 139 -15.02 -19.93 21.96
CA TYR A 139 -15.25 -20.81 20.80
C TYR A 139 -15.77 -20.06 19.59
N LYS A 140 -16.44 -18.92 19.78
CA LYS A 140 -16.85 -18.04 18.69
C LYS A 140 -15.63 -17.48 17.96
N VAL A 141 -14.65 -16.96 18.70
CA VAL A 141 -13.38 -16.50 18.11
C VAL A 141 -12.67 -17.65 17.40
N LYS A 142 -12.64 -18.86 17.99
CA LYS A 142 -12.03 -20.03 17.34
C LYS A 142 -12.72 -20.39 16.02
N PHE A 143 -14.04 -20.29 15.96
CA PHE A 143 -14.79 -20.49 14.72
C PHE A 143 -14.52 -19.37 13.71
N GLU A 144 -14.47 -18.11 14.15
CA GLU A 144 -14.14 -16.97 13.27
C GLU A 144 -12.71 -17.10 12.69
N GLN A 145 -11.75 -17.59 13.48
CA GLN A 145 -10.38 -17.88 13.04
C GLN A 145 -10.30 -18.98 11.95
N THR A 146 -11.39 -19.73 11.68
CA THR A 146 -11.45 -20.68 10.56
C THR A 146 -11.65 -19.99 9.20
N LYS A 147 -11.92 -18.68 9.18
CA LYS A 147 -12.12 -17.89 7.96
C LYS A 147 -11.03 -16.85 7.82
N LEU A 148 -10.38 -16.83 6.65
CA LEU A 148 -9.40 -15.82 6.30
C LEU A 148 -10.12 -14.71 5.53
N LEU A 149 -10.17 -13.52 6.13
CA LEU A 149 -10.86 -12.37 5.58
C LEU A 149 -9.88 -11.41 4.89
N ALA A 150 -10.37 -10.69 3.88
CA ALA A 150 -9.62 -9.59 3.29
C ALA A 150 -9.48 -8.42 4.30
N PRO A 151 -8.26 -7.94 4.61
CA PRO A 151 -8.05 -6.84 5.55
C PRO A 151 -8.42 -5.46 4.99
N PHE A 152 -8.36 -5.31 3.66
CA PHE A 152 -8.67 -4.09 2.92
C PHE A 152 -9.14 -4.43 1.49
N ASP A 153 -9.64 -3.43 0.77
CA ASP A 153 -10.04 -3.56 -0.64
C ASP A 153 -8.81 -3.73 -1.52
N GLY A 154 -8.74 -4.78 -2.33
CA GLY A 154 -7.51 -5.11 -3.05
C GLY A 154 -7.68 -6.07 -4.20
N VAL A 155 -6.54 -6.45 -4.78
CA VAL A 155 -6.41 -7.49 -5.80
C VAL A 155 -5.54 -8.61 -5.27
N ILE A 156 -5.93 -9.86 -5.52
CA ILE A 156 -5.09 -11.02 -5.21
C ILE A 156 -3.91 -11.07 -6.17
N GLN A 157 -2.71 -10.95 -5.64
CA GLN A 157 -1.47 -10.93 -6.41
C GLN A 157 -0.88 -12.33 -6.57
N ASP A 158 -0.85 -13.11 -5.48
CA ASP A 158 -0.28 -14.46 -5.49
C ASP A 158 -1.13 -15.41 -4.64
N ARG A 159 -1.12 -16.67 -5.04
CA ARG A 159 -1.71 -17.79 -4.31
C ARG A 159 -0.64 -18.86 -4.09
N TYR A 160 -0.39 -19.17 -2.83
CA TYR A 160 0.71 -20.04 -2.40
C TYR A 160 0.29 -21.48 -2.15
N LEU A 161 -1.01 -21.72 -1.89
CA LEU A 161 -1.52 -23.03 -1.46
C LEU A 161 -2.86 -23.37 -2.11
N ASP A 162 -3.17 -24.66 -2.12
CA ASP A 162 -4.37 -25.23 -2.71
C ASP A 162 -5.34 -25.80 -1.68
N THR A 163 -6.60 -25.91 -2.10
CA THR A 163 -7.64 -26.61 -1.35
C THR A 163 -7.22 -28.04 -1.00
N GLY A 164 -7.49 -28.46 0.22
CA GLY A 164 -7.08 -29.77 0.73
C GLY A 164 -5.74 -29.77 1.46
N SER A 165 -4.92 -28.72 1.32
CA SER A 165 -3.66 -28.58 2.06
C SER A 165 -3.88 -28.51 3.57
N VAL A 166 -2.98 -29.12 4.33
CA VAL A 166 -2.94 -29.00 5.80
C VAL A 166 -1.83 -28.04 6.17
N ILE A 167 -2.15 -27.05 6.98
CA ILE A 167 -1.22 -25.97 7.36
C ILE A 167 -1.09 -25.84 8.86
N ASN A 168 0.10 -25.41 9.29
CA ASN A 168 0.30 -24.82 10.61
C ASN A 168 0.11 -23.29 10.52
N GLY A 169 -0.21 -22.66 11.65
CA GLY A 169 -0.41 -21.21 11.71
C GLY A 169 0.81 -20.42 11.20
N GLY A 170 0.55 -19.31 10.52
CA GLY A 170 1.56 -18.38 10.01
C GLY A 170 2.11 -18.69 8.61
N ILE A 171 1.72 -19.80 7.97
CA ILE A 171 2.09 -20.09 6.59
C ILE A 171 1.28 -19.21 5.62
N PRO A 172 1.92 -18.40 4.76
CA PRO A 172 1.22 -17.59 3.76
C PRO A 172 0.39 -18.42 2.78
N ILE A 173 -0.82 -17.95 2.50
CA ILE A 173 -1.80 -18.62 1.62
C ILE A 173 -2.11 -17.75 0.41
N LEU A 174 -2.34 -16.46 0.64
CA LEU A 174 -2.65 -15.47 -0.39
C LEU A 174 -1.81 -14.21 -0.17
N GLU A 175 -1.59 -13.46 -1.24
CA GLU A 175 -1.05 -12.11 -1.19
C GLU A 175 -2.05 -11.12 -1.78
N ILE A 176 -2.33 -10.05 -1.04
CA ILE A 176 -3.26 -8.99 -1.44
C ILE A 176 -2.53 -7.65 -1.55
N LEU A 177 -2.81 -6.92 -2.63
CA LEU A 177 -2.32 -5.57 -2.87
C LEU A 177 -3.47 -4.56 -2.86
N ASP A 178 -3.24 -3.36 -2.33
CA ASP A 178 -4.19 -2.24 -2.41
C ASP A 178 -4.48 -1.91 -3.89
N SER A 179 -5.77 -1.84 -4.22
CA SER A 179 -6.26 -1.57 -5.57
C SER A 179 -6.48 -0.09 -5.90
N LYS A 180 -6.51 0.78 -4.88
CA LYS A 180 -6.92 2.19 -5.02
C LYS A 180 -5.74 3.15 -4.96
N ASN A 181 -4.80 2.89 -4.06
CA ASN A 181 -3.73 3.84 -3.78
C ASN A 181 -2.37 3.23 -4.13
N VAL A 182 -1.55 3.98 -4.85
CA VAL A 182 -0.14 3.64 -5.10
C VAL A 182 0.77 4.71 -4.51
N LYS A 183 1.96 4.29 -4.10
CA LYS A 183 3.03 5.16 -3.61
C LYS A 183 4.21 5.07 -4.55
N ALA A 184 4.81 6.21 -4.87
CA ALA A 184 6.07 6.25 -5.58
C ALA A 184 7.20 6.39 -4.56
N ASN A 185 8.18 5.47 -4.61
CA ASN A 185 9.43 5.59 -3.87
C ASN A 185 10.50 6.15 -4.81
N ILE A 186 11.05 7.31 -4.46
CA ILE A 186 12.02 8.06 -5.28
C ILE A 186 13.28 8.27 -4.47
N SER A 187 14.43 7.96 -5.07
CA SER A 187 15.73 8.22 -4.47
C SER A 187 16.21 9.62 -4.88
N ILE A 188 16.29 10.52 -3.91
CA ILE A 188 16.71 11.91 -4.13
C ILE A 188 18.10 12.11 -3.51
N PRO A 189 19.09 12.63 -4.26
CA PRO A 189 20.40 12.95 -3.70
C PRO A 189 20.29 13.97 -2.58
N ILE A 190 21.14 13.83 -1.55
CA ILE A 190 21.11 14.71 -0.36
C ILE A 190 21.22 16.21 -0.70
N SER A 191 21.93 16.56 -1.78
CA SER A 191 22.10 17.94 -2.24
C SER A 191 20.80 18.61 -2.72
N TYR A 192 19.73 17.84 -2.92
CA TYR A 192 18.41 18.33 -3.32
C TYR A 192 17.35 18.21 -2.21
N ILE A 193 17.70 17.69 -1.03
CA ILE A 193 16.74 17.47 0.07
C ILE A 193 16.18 18.78 0.62
N ASP A 194 16.99 19.85 0.67
CA ASP A 194 16.55 21.16 1.18
C ASP A 194 15.65 21.91 0.19
N LYS A 195 15.55 21.41 -1.06
CA LYS A 195 14.75 22.01 -2.13
C LYS A 195 13.37 21.38 -2.26
N ILE A 196 13.07 20.34 -1.48
CA ILE A 196 11.79 19.63 -1.50
C ILE A 196 11.07 19.81 -0.16
N LYS A 197 9.75 19.92 -0.19
CA LYS A 197 8.92 20.14 1.00
C LYS A 197 7.80 19.12 1.08
N ILE A 198 7.68 18.52 2.26
CA ILE A 198 6.58 17.60 2.57
C ILE A 198 5.25 18.36 2.43
N GLY A 199 4.28 17.74 1.77
CA GLY A 199 2.96 18.31 1.48
C GLY A 199 2.86 19.08 0.17
N GLU A 200 3.98 19.38 -0.51
CA GLU A 200 3.93 19.97 -1.84
C GLU A 200 3.63 18.92 -2.93
N SER A 201 3.02 19.39 -4.03
CA SER A 201 2.74 18.55 -5.20
C SER A 201 3.85 18.67 -6.22
N TYR A 202 4.31 17.53 -6.71
CA TYR A 202 5.34 17.40 -7.74
C TYR A 202 4.76 16.65 -8.94
N ASN A 203 5.29 16.95 -10.13
CA ASN A 203 4.89 16.24 -11.34
C ASN A 203 5.58 14.87 -11.38
N PHE A 204 4.82 13.84 -11.73
CA PHE A 204 5.25 12.47 -11.90
C PHE A 204 4.93 12.00 -13.32
N GLU A 205 5.93 11.43 -13.97
CA GLU A 205 5.78 10.80 -15.27
C GLU A 205 5.82 9.28 -15.08
N ILE A 206 4.74 8.60 -15.46
CA ILE A 206 4.57 7.16 -15.38
C ILE A 206 4.33 6.66 -16.80
N GLY A 207 5.40 6.25 -17.48
CA GLY A 207 5.35 6.00 -18.92
C GLY A 207 4.96 7.28 -19.65
N ASP A 208 3.89 7.23 -20.45
CA ASP A 208 3.38 8.39 -21.21
C ASP A 208 2.38 9.25 -20.41
N ILE A 209 2.09 8.90 -19.16
CA ILE A 209 1.11 9.60 -18.32
C ILE A 209 1.82 10.57 -17.38
N SER A 210 1.49 11.85 -17.49
CA SER A 210 1.92 12.87 -16.51
C SER A 210 0.80 13.10 -15.50
N THR A 211 1.10 12.95 -14.21
CA THR A 211 0.19 13.19 -13.09
C THR A 211 0.86 14.02 -12.01
N GLN A 212 0.09 14.65 -11.13
CA GLN A 212 0.63 15.27 -9.92
C GLN A 212 0.49 14.31 -8.74
N ALA A 213 1.51 14.30 -7.88
CA ALA A 213 1.45 13.58 -6.61
C ALA A 213 2.05 14.41 -5.49
N THR A 214 1.51 14.24 -4.29
CA THR A 214 1.93 14.98 -3.10
C THR A 214 3.04 14.24 -2.37
N LEU A 215 4.11 14.95 -2.01
CA LEU A 215 5.21 14.39 -1.21
C LEU A 215 4.72 14.12 0.22
N GLN A 216 4.44 12.87 0.56
CA GLN A 216 3.93 12.51 1.89
C GLN A 216 5.01 12.44 2.97
N ARG A 217 6.19 11.89 2.65
CA ARG A 217 7.23 11.64 3.65
C ARG A 217 8.62 11.59 3.02
N LEU A 218 9.60 12.06 3.78
CA LEU A 218 11.02 11.83 3.53
C LEU A 218 11.53 10.79 4.52
N ALA A 219 12.08 9.69 3.99
CA ALA A 219 12.76 8.68 4.79
C ALA A 219 14.27 8.90 4.63
N PRO A 220 15.00 9.33 5.67
CA PRO A 220 16.45 9.38 5.61
C PRO A 220 16.95 7.94 5.50
N MET A 221 17.55 7.58 4.36
CA MET A 221 18.30 6.33 4.29
C MET A 221 19.56 6.49 5.16
N SER A 222 19.94 5.42 5.86
CA SER A 222 21.17 5.38 6.68
C SER A 222 22.37 5.90 5.89
N LEU A 223 23.28 6.62 6.57
CA LEU A 223 24.60 7.03 6.04
C LEU A 223 25.51 5.84 5.66
N GLY A 224 25.11 4.61 5.96
CA GLY A 224 25.88 3.41 5.69
C GLY A 224 25.54 2.78 4.33
N GLY A 225 26.24 3.19 3.28
CA GLY A 225 26.45 2.36 2.09
C GLY A 225 26.19 3.01 0.74
N SER A 226 27.20 3.73 0.22
CA SER A 226 27.79 3.57 -1.12
C SER A 226 28.58 4.83 -1.48
N ASN A 227 29.67 5.04 -0.76
CA ASN A 227 30.83 5.75 -1.24
C ASN A 227 31.79 4.70 -1.83
N ASN A 228 31.46 4.22 -3.03
CA ASN A 228 32.42 3.65 -3.96
C ASN A 228 31.91 3.82 -5.39
#